data_AF-A0A1G6I1H6-F1
#
_entry.id   AF-A0A1G6I1H6-F1
#
_cell.length_a   1.000
_cell.length_b   1.000
_cell.length_c   1.000
_cell.angle_alpha   90.00
_cell.angle_beta   90.00
_cell.angle_gamma   90.00
#
_symmetry.space_group_name_H-M   'P 1'
#
loop_
_entity.id
_entity.type
_entity.pdbx_description
1 polymer ?
#
loop_
_entity_poly.entity_id
_entity_poly.type
_entity_poly.pdbx_seq_one_letter_code
_entity_poly.pdbx_strand_id
1 'polypeptide(L)'
;MLRSNKEKQNELEFVCIEELVPEDHLLRKVDKHIDFSFITDKVRPLYCENNGRPSIDPVVLFKMMFIGYLFGIRSERQLEKEIRVNVAYRW
;
A
#
# COMPACT_ATOMS: atom_id res chain seq x y z
N MET A 1 32.76 20.94 1.13
CA MET A 1 32.30 21.73 -0.05
C MET A 1 30.89 21.31 -0.38
N LEU A 2 29.97 22.26 -0.51
CA LEU A 2 28.60 22.01 -0.96
C LEU A 2 28.66 21.68 -2.47
N ARG A 3 28.31 20.45 -2.86
CA ARG A 3 28.16 20.07 -4.28
C ARG A 3 26.68 20.19 -4.65
N SER A 4 26.38 20.98 -5.68
CA SER A 4 25.03 21.02 -6.25
C SER A 4 24.88 19.83 -7.21
N ASN A 5 24.13 18.82 -6.79
CA ASN A 5 23.81 17.69 -7.65
C ASN A 5 22.57 18.07 -8.48
N LYS A 6 22.77 18.42 -9.76
CA LYS A 6 21.73 18.96 -10.65
C LYS A 6 20.78 17.88 -11.20
N GLU A 7 21.15 16.61 -11.12
CA GLU A 7 20.46 15.47 -11.74
C GLU A 7 19.80 14.51 -10.72
N LYS A 8 19.45 15.00 -9.51
CA LYS A 8 18.97 14.12 -8.40
C LYS A 8 17.71 13.30 -8.70
N GLN A 9 16.83 13.74 -9.60
CA GLN A 9 15.50 13.14 -9.75
C GLN A 9 15.47 11.85 -10.57
N ASN A 10 16.50 11.57 -11.39
CA ASN A 10 16.54 10.39 -12.26
C ASN A 10 17.63 9.38 -11.85
N GLU A 11 18.28 9.57 -10.70
CA GLU A 11 19.23 8.61 -10.15
C GLU A 11 18.47 7.38 -9.60
N LEU A 12 18.94 6.19 -9.96
CA LEU A 12 18.39 4.93 -9.42
C LEU A 12 19.05 4.65 -8.07
N GLU A 13 18.23 4.47 -7.03
CA GLU A 13 18.67 4.09 -5.70
C GLU A 13 18.01 2.77 -5.30
N PHE A 14 18.80 1.85 -4.73
CA PHE A 14 18.29 0.60 -4.17
C PHE A 14 17.98 0.83 -2.70
N VAL A 15 16.69 0.76 -2.37
CA VAL A 15 16.17 1.05 -1.03
C VAL A 15 15.31 -0.10 -0.54
N CYS A 16 15.41 -0.42 0.76
CA CYS A 16 14.49 -1.35 1.40
C CYS A 16 13.24 -0.59 1.84
N ILE A 17 12.05 -1.03 1.42
CA ILE A 17 10.78 -0.35 1.78
C ILE A 17 10.58 -0.35 3.31
N GLU A 18 11.05 -1.39 4.00
CA GLU A 18 11.07 -1.48 5.47
C GLU A 18 11.80 -0.29 6.11
N GLU A 19 12.94 0.13 5.55
CA GLU A 19 13.76 1.20 6.10
C GLU A 19 13.21 2.60 5.76
N LEU A 20 12.37 2.70 4.73
CA LEU A 20 11.75 3.96 4.31
C LEU A 20 10.54 4.37 5.17
N VAL A 21 9.90 3.41 5.84
CA VAL A 21 8.72 3.67 6.66
C VAL A 21 9.13 3.81 8.12
N PRO A 22 8.94 5.00 8.75
CA PRO A 22 9.29 5.23 10.15
C PRO A 22 8.71 4.16 11.08
N GLU A 23 9.48 3.73 12.09
CA GLU A 23 9.07 2.67 13.01
C GLU A 23 7.79 3.00 13.79
N ASP A 24 7.54 4.29 14.06
CA ASP A 24 6.38 4.79 14.79
C ASP A 24 5.16 5.04 13.89
N HIS A 25 5.28 4.81 12.58
CA HIS A 25 4.21 5.04 11.60
C HIS A 25 2.96 4.22 11.94
N LEU A 26 1.78 4.84 11.80
CA LEU A 26 0.50 4.23 12.19
C LEU A 26 0.26 2.88 11.50
N LEU A 27 0.60 2.75 10.21
CA LEU A 27 0.36 1.52 9.46
C LEU A 27 1.19 0.33 9.98
N ARG A 28 2.35 0.55 10.60
CA ARG A 28 3.09 -0.51 11.29
C ARG A 28 2.33 -1.03 12.51
N LYS A 29 1.67 -0.13 13.25
CA LYS A 29 0.82 -0.51 14.38
C LYS A 29 -0.40 -1.30 13.90
N VAL A 30 -1.00 -0.87 12.79
CA VAL A 30 -2.11 -1.59 12.16
C VAL A 30 -1.69 -3.01 11.78
N ASP A 31 -0.60 -3.16 11.02
CA ASP A 31 -0.12 -4.46 10.54
C ASP A 31 0.24 -5.40 11.69
N LYS A 32 0.87 -4.87 12.75
CA LYS A 32 1.17 -5.63 13.98
C LYS A 32 -0.07 -6.17 14.69
N HIS A 33 -1.19 -5.45 14.64
CA HIS A 33 -2.37 -5.73 15.45
C HIS A 33 -3.54 -6.33 14.68
N ILE A 34 -3.52 -6.27 13.34
CA ILE A 34 -4.62 -6.73 12.49
C ILE A 34 -4.05 -7.70 11.46
N ASP A 35 -4.36 -8.98 11.66
CA ASP A 35 -4.22 -9.98 10.59
C ASP A 35 -5.40 -9.82 9.62
N PHE A 36 -5.11 -9.57 8.35
CA PHE A 36 -6.11 -9.38 7.30
C PHE A 36 -6.48 -10.68 6.57
N SER A 37 -5.89 -11.83 6.95
CA SER A 37 -6.14 -13.14 6.32
C SER A 37 -7.63 -13.53 6.29
N PHE A 38 -8.40 -13.08 7.29
CA PHE A 38 -9.84 -13.35 7.39
C PHE A 38 -10.66 -12.84 6.20
N ILE A 39 -10.15 -11.84 5.46
CA ILE A 39 -10.85 -11.26 4.32
C ILE A 39 -10.99 -12.28 3.20
N THR A 40 -9.90 -13.00 2.90
CA THR A 40 -9.87 -14.01 1.85
C THR A 40 -10.95 -15.06 2.07
N ASP A 41 -11.09 -15.57 3.30
CA ASP A 41 -12.11 -16.57 3.61
C ASP A 41 -13.53 -16.03 3.50
N LYS A 42 -13.75 -14.75 3.86
CA LYS A 42 -15.06 -14.11 3.73
C LYS A 42 -15.48 -13.90 2.29
N VAL A 43 -14.54 -13.55 1.42
CA VAL A 43 -14.86 -13.23 0.02
C VAL A 43 -14.72 -14.42 -0.92
N ARG A 44 -14.05 -15.50 -0.52
CA ARG A 44 -13.85 -16.71 -1.34
C ARG A 44 -15.09 -17.15 -2.13
N PRO A 45 -16.31 -17.23 -1.54
CA PRO A 45 -17.49 -17.67 -2.29
C PRO A 45 -17.92 -16.73 -3.43
N LEU A 46 -17.40 -15.50 -3.46
CA LEU A 46 -17.69 -14.48 -4.47
C LEU A 46 -16.71 -14.52 -5.65
N TYR A 47 -15.64 -15.31 -5.55
CA TYR A 47 -14.61 -15.42 -6.58
C TYR A 47 -14.64 -16.81 -7.23
N CYS A 48 -14.23 -16.86 -8.49
CA CYS A 48 -14.03 -18.12 -9.18
C CYS A 48 -12.63 -18.66 -8.87
N GLU A 49 -12.56 -19.92 -8.44
CA GLU A 49 -11.30 -20.55 -8.02
C GLU A 49 -10.37 -20.90 -9.20
N ASN A 50 -10.93 -21.15 -10.39
CA ASN A 50 -10.18 -21.80 -11.47
C ASN A 50 -10.49 -21.30 -12.89
N ASN A 51 -11.23 -20.20 -13.04
CA ASN A 51 -11.58 -19.68 -14.36
C ASN A 51 -11.59 -18.15 -14.41
N GLY A 52 -11.24 -17.61 -15.58
CA GLY A 52 -11.24 -16.19 -15.86
C GLY A 52 -9.92 -15.49 -15.58
N ARG A 53 -9.95 -14.15 -15.61
CA ARG A 53 -8.79 -13.30 -15.34
C ARG A 53 -8.53 -13.26 -13.84
N PRO A 54 -7.29 -13.49 -13.37
CA PRO A 54 -6.95 -13.32 -11.96
C PRO A 54 -7.33 -11.92 -11.48
N SER A 55 -8.05 -11.85 -10.36
CA SER A 55 -8.38 -10.59 -9.71
C SER A 55 -7.16 -10.00 -9.01
N ILE A 56 -7.23 -8.72 -8.67
CA ILE A 56 -6.38 -8.16 -7.61
C ILE A 56 -6.71 -8.90 -6.32
N ASP A 57 -5.69 -9.11 -5.47
CA ASP A 57 -5.88 -9.70 -4.15
C ASP A 57 -6.93 -8.88 -3.36
N PRO A 58 -8.02 -9.51 -2.89
CA PRO A 58 -9.05 -8.80 -2.14
C PRO A 58 -8.52 -8.16 -0.85
N VAL A 59 -7.48 -8.72 -0.24
CA VAL A 59 -6.81 -8.12 0.93
C VAL A 59 -6.18 -6.79 0.54
N VAL A 60 -5.54 -6.70 -0.62
CA VAL A 60 -4.94 -5.45 -1.12
C VAL A 60 -6.03 -4.40 -1.35
N LEU A 61 -7.12 -4.76 -2.04
CA LEU A 61 -8.23 -3.84 -2.28
C LEU A 61 -8.81 -3.32 -0.96
N PHE A 62 -8.98 -4.20 0.03
CA PHE A 62 -9.46 -3.78 1.35
C PHE A 62 -8.47 -2.86 2.05
N LYS A 63 -7.16 -3.19 2.06
CA LYS A 63 -6.11 -2.34 2.65
C LYS A 63 -6.11 -0.95 2.02
N MET A 64 -6.28 -0.84 0.69
CA MET A 64 -6.42 0.45 0.02
C MET A 64 -7.60 1.25 0.59
N MET A 65 -8.80 0.66 0.64
CA MET A 65 -9.98 1.34 1.20
C MET A 65 -9.78 1.71 2.67
N PHE A 66 -9.19 0.81 3.45
CA PHE A 66 -8.88 1.02 4.86
C PHE A 66 -7.94 2.21 5.08
N ILE A 67 -6.88 2.34 4.27
CA ILE A 67 -6.01 3.53 4.24
C ILE A 67 -6.82 4.77 3.89
N GLY A 68 -7.70 4.70 2.89
CA GLY A 68 -8.58 5.80 2.51
C GLY A 68 -9.41 6.31 3.70
N TYR A 69 -10.00 5.40 4.48
CA TYR A 69 -10.74 5.75 5.69
C TYR A 69 -9.82 6.31 6.80
N LEU A 70 -8.68 5.69 7.07
CA LEU A 70 -7.75 6.11 8.13
C LEU A 70 -7.20 7.52 7.91
N PHE A 71 -6.89 7.87 6.67
CA PHE A 71 -6.27 9.16 6.31
C PHE A 71 -7.27 10.17 5.73
N GLY A 72 -8.57 9.85 5.74
CA GLY A 72 -9.63 10.76 5.30
C GLY A 72 -9.66 11.02 3.78
N ILE A 73 -9.14 10.11 2.96
CA ILE A 73 -9.16 10.20 1.50
C ILE A 73 -10.52 9.71 1.00
N ARG A 74 -11.38 10.66 0.62
CA ARG A 74 -12.78 10.36 0.24
C ARG A 74 -12.98 9.86 -1.19
N SER A 75 -11.99 9.98 -2.05
CA SER A 75 -12.07 9.57 -3.45
C SER A 75 -11.12 8.43 -3.71
N GLU A 76 -11.63 7.32 -4.24
CA GLU A 76 -10.84 6.16 -4.64
C GLU A 76 -9.83 6.51 -5.73
N ARG A 77 -10.18 7.47 -6.61
CA ARG A 77 -9.25 8.01 -7.62
C ARG A 77 -8.12 8.81 -6.99
N GLN A 78 -8.39 9.55 -5.91
CA GLN A 78 -7.33 10.25 -5.18
C GLN A 78 -6.48 9.23 -4.42
N LEU A 79 -7.11 8.26 -3.76
CA LEU A 79 -6.43 7.18 -3.05
C LEU A 79 -5.45 6.42 -3.96
N GLU A 80 -5.86 6.10 -5.19
CA GLU A 80 -4.99 5.45 -6.18
C GLU A 80 -3.77 6.33 -6.53
N LYS A 81 -3.95 7.65 -6.66
CA LYS A 81 -2.84 8.60 -6.86
C LYS A 81 -1.93 8.69 -5.64
N GLU A 82 -2.49 8.72 -4.44
CA GLU A 82 -1.74 8.78 -3.19
C GLU A 82 -0.88 7.52 -3.00
N ILE A 83 -1.46 6.33 -3.19
CA ILE A 83 -0.73 5.05 -3.08
C ILE A 83 0.44 4.98 -4.07
N ARG A 84 0.28 5.56 -5.27
CA ARG A 84 1.34 5.58 -6.29
C ARG A 84 2.60 6.31 -5.83
N VAL A 85 2.45 7.36 -5.03
CA VAL A 85 3.57 8.22 -4.59
C VAL A 85 3.98 7.98 -3.14
N ASN A 86 3.08 7.48 -2.30
CA ASN A 86 3.33 7.27 -0.88
C ASN A 86 3.88 5.85 -0.64
N VAL A 87 5.13 5.76 -0.21
CA VAL A 87 5.79 4.48 0.10
C VAL A 87 5.14 3.81 1.30
N ALA A 88 4.71 4.57 2.31
CA ALA A 88 4.11 4.01 3.52
C ALA A 88 2.78 3.29 3.25
N TYR A 89 2.07 3.66 2.18
CA TYR A 89 0.83 2.98 1.77
C TYR A 89 1.06 1.69 0.98
N ARG A 90 2.31 1.45 0.57
CA ARG A 90 2.76 0.25 -0.17
C ARG A 90 3.65 -0.67 0.66
N TRP A 91 3.99 -0.25 1.88
CA TRP A 91 4.62 -1.08 2.91
C TRP A 91 3.58 -2.05 3.45
#